data_AF-A0A662XZ03-F1
#
_entry.id   AF-A0A662XZ03-F1
#
_cell.length_a   1.000
_cell.length_b   1.000
_cell.length_c   1.000
_cell.angle_alpha   90.00
_cell.angle_beta   90.00
_cell.angle_gamma   90.00
#
_symmetry.space_group_name_H-M   'P 1'
#
loop_
_entity.id
_entity.type
_entity.pdbx_description
1 polymer ?
#
loop_
_entity_poly.entity_id
_entity_poly.type
_entity_poly.pdbx_seq_one_letter_code
_entity_poly.pdbx_strand_id
1 'polypeptide(L)'
;IYALDGQKLGSEVLNVLISISPTLEEIDLLKNYDGDEKLLGNVEKFFLDLLTIPRYTQRIKCFRYKLQFENRILETQAQLDTLVAATDQVAESDKFRRVLEHILAIGNYLNGSTPRGGAYGFKLDTLTKLHALKSVDPRVTLMNFMLHQLEEKNPEIITFAGEVPHIVEAKRLSLDQLRADLSSYNTELAMLQGQVRASKSDRIEGDKFYEVMTPFAKDAVEVLEELGRDFNGLETSYQELITSFGEDPRKVGPMEFFTIMDEFVTEFKKAYRQNQTKEYQTIYEEAAAARAAAEVEKAERLQREAEERQRQEEERQQKSAGTKAIYAEIMSIITSWAEKHAPGQEEAVVEEFKAASRRFGMDQISADEFCDQVRQCVGSKTAGKIIPNSVKLLADESKQSALLEAFDRFKGQVKKEKESKKQRNSLVSPPMSQGRDRAPSAGRKRGNKVVIPLPMQNIEPVVGEEAQLLHKSILEAVLQAFGGDSKKMKSFTSHTRKYGNEQITAHEFYQYLTASFEPDFVGRLVPDLARLLQDSEKRHALIIALCESAPGWAKFAGL
;
A
#
# COMPACT_ATOMS: atom_id res chain seq x y z
N ILE A 1 45.74 17.77 -45.91
CA ILE A 1 46.29 17.21 -44.64
C ILE A 1 47.18 18.25 -43.94
N TYR A 2 48.34 18.64 -44.48
CA TYR A 2 49.27 19.60 -43.85
C TYR A 2 48.63 20.88 -43.27
N ALA A 3 47.74 21.53 -44.01
CA ALA A 3 47.05 22.75 -43.55
C ALA A 3 45.90 22.53 -42.55
N LEU A 4 45.57 21.27 -42.19
CA LEU A 4 44.45 20.88 -41.31
C LEU A 4 43.07 21.49 -41.67
N ASP A 5 42.83 21.62 -42.98
CA ASP A 5 41.60 22.18 -43.55
C ASP A 5 40.39 21.23 -43.38
N GLY A 6 39.60 21.47 -42.33
CA GLY A 6 38.39 20.69 -42.01
C GLY A 6 37.19 20.93 -42.94
N GLN A 7 37.22 21.99 -43.76
CA GLN A 7 36.18 22.23 -44.77
C GLN A 7 36.38 21.33 -46.00
N LYS A 8 37.64 20.95 -46.30
CA LYS A 8 37.97 19.98 -47.35
C LYS A 8 38.07 18.54 -46.87
N LEU A 9 38.34 18.32 -45.58
CA LEU A 9 38.57 16.99 -44.99
C LEU A 9 37.77 16.82 -43.69
N GLY A 10 36.45 16.66 -43.82
CA GLY A 10 35.57 16.33 -42.70
C GLY A 10 35.78 14.90 -42.17
N SER A 11 35.22 14.63 -40.98
CA SER A 11 35.43 13.39 -40.21
C SER A 11 35.25 12.10 -40.99
N GLU A 12 34.26 12.02 -41.90
CA GLU A 12 34.04 10.80 -42.70
C GLU A 12 35.11 10.57 -43.77
N VAL A 13 35.63 11.65 -44.37
CA VAL A 13 36.77 11.53 -45.30
C VAL A 13 38.01 11.08 -44.52
N LEU A 14 38.19 11.57 -43.29
CA LEU A 14 39.29 11.13 -42.41
C LEU A 14 39.10 9.67 -41.95
N ASN A 15 37.87 9.20 -41.71
CA ASN A 15 37.58 7.79 -41.43
C ASN A 15 37.98 6.88 -42.60
N VAL A 16 37.61 7.25 -43.84
CA VAL A 16 38.00 6.52 -45.06
C VAL A 16 39.53 6.53 -45.22
N LEU A 17 40.19 7.68 -45.04
CA LEU A 17 41.65 7.80 -45.11
C LEU A 17 42.40 6.99 -44.04
N ILE A 18 41.76 6.71 -42.89
CA ILE A 18 42.27 5.78 -41.88
C ILE A 18 42.07 4.32 -42.33
N SER A 19 40.91 3.95 -42.88
CA SER A 19 40.65 2.56 -43.28
C SER A 19 41.39 2.11 -44.54
N ILE A 20 41.75 3.04 -45.43
CA ILE A 20 42.63 2.80 -46.60
C ILE A 20 44.10 3.20 -46.34
N SER A 21 44.50 3.39 -45.08
CA SER A 21 45.92 3.59 -44.75
C SER A 21 46.72 2.34 -45.15
N PRO A 22 47.82 2.45 -45.92
CA PRO A 22 48.59 1.29 -46.34
C PRO A 22 49.20 0.53 -45.15
N THR A 23 49.23 -0.79 -45.25
CA THR A 23 49.82 -1.69 -44.26
C THR A 23 51.35 -1.55 -44.22
N LEU A 24 51.99 -2.04 -43.14
CA LEU A 24 53.45 -2.02 -43.05
C LEU A 24 54.12 -2.79 -44.19
N GLU A 25 53.51 -3.89 -44.64
CA GLU A 25 53.99 -4.71 -45.76
C GLU A 25 53.92 -3.93 -47.08
N GLU A 26 52.80 -3.29 -47.40
CA GLU A 26 52.66 -2.44 -48.60
C GLU A 26 53.60 -1.23 -48.56
N ILE A 27 53.76 -0.61 -47.38
CA ILE A 27 54.66 0.52 -47.17
C ILE A 27 56.12 0.12 -47.46
N ASP A 28 56.58 -1.02 -46.96
CA ASP A 28 57.95 -1.45 -47.17
C ASP A 28 58.16 -2.04 -48.57
N LEU A 29 57.15 -2.64 -49.19
CA LEU A 29 57.21 -3.07 -50.59
C LEU A 29 57.33 -1.88 -51.56
N LEU A 30 56.57 -0.79 -51.32
CA LEU A 30 56.66 0.44 -52.12
C LEU A 30 57.97 1.21 -51.90
N LYS A 31 58.50 1.27 -50.66
CA LYS A 31 59.80 1.91 -50.38
C LYS A 31 61.00 1.21 -51.04
N ASN A 32 60.91 -0.10 -51.24
CA ASN A 32 61.97 -0.92 -51.82
C ASN A 32 61.77 -1.17 -53.33
N TYR A 33 60.80 -0.50 -53.97
CA TYR A 33 60.58 -0.56 -55.41
C TYR A 33 61.65 0.23 -56.16
N ASP A 34 62.35 -0.43 -57.09
CA ASP A 34 63.48 0.11 -57.86
C ASP A 34 63.17 0.38 -59.35
N GLY A 35 61.90 0.22 -59.76
CA GLY A 35 61.41 0.49 -61.11
C GLY A 35 60.97 1.94 -61.36
N ASP A 36 60.48 2.23 -62.57
CA ASP A 36 59.91 3.54 -62.90
C ASP A 36 58.51 3.71 -62.25
N GLU A 37 58.42 4.61 -61.28
CA GLU A 37 57.16 5.00 -60.60
C GLU A 37 56.00 5.27 -61.56
N LYS A 38 56.27 5.70 -62.80
CA LYS A 38 55.23 5.92 -63.82
C LYS A 38 54.46 4.65 -64.18
N LEU A 39 55.06 3.47 -64.02
CA LEU A 39 54.45 2.17 -64.31
C LEU A 39 53.55 1.65 -63.18
N LEU A 40 53.64 2.22 -61.97
CA LEU A 40 52.79 1.87 -60.84
C LEU A 40 51.31 2.23 -61.13
N GLY A 41 50.39 1.52 -60.47
CA GLY A 41 48.96 1.85 -60.54
C GLY A 41 48.60 3.11 -59.75
N ASN A 42 47.32 3.50 -59.81
CA ASN A 42 46.84 4.71 -59.15
C ASN A 42 46.78 4.57 -57.62
N VAL A 43 46.68 3.35 -57.08
CA VAL A 43 46.62 3.08 -55.63
C VAL A 43 48.03 3.18 -55.04
N GLU A 44 48.99 2.60 -55.73
CA GLU A 44 50.41 2.59 -55.39
C GLU A 44 51.00 4.00 -55.44
N LYS A 45 50.67 4.78 -56.49
CA LYS A 45 51.01 6.21 -56.57
C LYS A 45 50.39 7.03 -55.45
N PHE A 46 49.11 6.80 -55.14
CA PHE A 46 48.46 7.44 -54.00
C PHE A 46 49.14 7.07 -52.68
N PHE A 47 49.54 5.81 -52.46
CA PHE A 47 50.28 5.40 -51.28
C PHE A 47 51.69 6.04 -51.20
N LEU A 48 52.38 6.24 -52.32
CA LEU A 48 53.62 7.02 -52.36
C LEU A 48 53.37 8.50 -51.96
N ASP A 49 52.31 9.14 -52.47
CA ASP A 49 51.90 10.49 -52.05
C ASP A 49 51.62 10.54 -50.54
N LEU A 50 50.92 9.54 -49.97
CA LEU A 50 50.67 9.44 -48.54
C LEU A 50 51.97 9.26 -47.72
N LEU A 51 52.94 8.51 -48.24
CA LEU A 51 54.24 8.28 -47.59
C LEU A 51 55.12 9.52 -47.52
N THR A 52 54.87 10.56 -48.32
CA THR A 52 55.50 11.87 -48.14
C THR A 52 55.12 12.54 -46.81
N ILE A 53 54.03 12.10 -46.16
CA ILE A 53 53.48 12.72 -44.96
C ILE A 53 54.03 12.04 -43.69
N PRO A 54 54.89 12.70 -42.89
CA PRO A 54 55.57 12.06 -41.77
C PRO A 54 54.57 11.69 -40.67
N ARG A 55 54.47 10.38 -40.37
CA ARG A 55 53.52 9.83 -39.38
C ARG A 55 52.06 10.09 -39.80
N TYR A 56 51.78 9.91 -41.09
CA TYR A 56 50.47 10.06 -41.76
C TYR A 56 49.27 9.60 -40.91
N THR A 57 49.25 8.32 -40.53
CA THR A 57 48.10 7.71 -39.84
C THR A 57 47.87 8.34 -38.45
N GLN A 58 48.93 8.67 -37.72
CA GLN A 58 48.83 9.39 -36.45
C GLN A 58 48.31 10.81 -36.66
N ARG A 59 48.82 11.54 -37.65
CA ARG A 59 48.36 12.90 -37.99
C ARG A 59 46.88 12.93 -38.36
N ILE A 60 46.39 11.99 -39.17
CA ILE A 60 44.97 11.92 -39.53
C ILE A 60 44.10 11.54 -38.34
N LYS A 61 44.49 10.57 -37.50
CA LYS A 61 43.74 10.24 -36.29
C LYS A 61 43.65 11.44 -35.33
N CYS A 62 44.75 12.17 -35.13
CA CYS A 62 44.77 13.42 -34.35
C CYS A 62 43.87 14.51 -34.95
N PHE A 63 43.82 14.62 -36.29
CA PHE A 63 42.96 15.58 -36.97
C PHE A 63 41.47 15.24 -36.84
N ARG A 64 41.11 13.96 -37.03
CA ARG A 64 39.74 13.47 -36.81
C ARG A 64 39.31 13.71 -35.35
N TYR A 65 40.17 13.37 -34.39
CA TYR A 65 39.93 13.64 -32.97
C TYR A 65 39.63 15.13 -32.74
N LYS A 66 40.43 16.06 -33.30
CA LYS A 66 40.13 17.50 -33.20
C LYS A 66 38.75 17.89 -33.77
N LEU A 67 38.36 17.33 -34.92
CA LEU A 67 37.06 17.64 -35.54
C LEU A 67 35.86 17.03 -34.79
N GLN A 68 36.07 16.00 -33.97
CA GLN A 68 35.00 15.31 -33.23
C GLN A 68 34.95 15.69 -31.74
N PHE A 69 36.01 16.27 -31.18
CA PHE A 69 36.18 16.51 -29.75
C PHE A 69 35.02 17.29 -29.13
N GLU A 70 34.76 18.51 -29.62
CA GLU A 70 33.75 19.43 -29.07
C GLU A 70 32.36 18.79 -28.99
N ASN A 71 31.90 18.15 -30.06
CA ASN A 71 30.61 17.46 -30.09
C ASN A 71 30.55 16.27 -29.11
N ARG A 72 31.63 15.47 -29.01
CA ARG A 72 31.70 14.32 -28.09
C ARG A 72 31.73 14.74 -26.62
N ILE A 73 32.42 15.83 -26.30
CA ILE A 73 32.41 16.43 -24.96
C ILE A 73 31.01 16.94 -24.62
N LEU A 74 30.36 17.71 -25.50
CA LEU A 74 29.01 18.25 -25.28
C LEU A 74 27.96 17.14 -25.14
N GLU A 75 28.06 16.08 -25.94
CA GLU A 75 27.20 14.89 -25.82
C GLU A 75 27.42 14.16 -24.49
N THR A 76 28.67 14.00 -24.04
CA THR A 76 28.99 13.36 -22.76
C THR A 76 28.53 14.21 -21.57
N GLN A 77 28.75 15.53 -21.60
CA GLN A 77 28.32 16.44 -20.54
C GLN A 77 26.80 16.41 -20.39
N ALA A 78 26.03 16.51 -21.50
CA ALA A 78 24.58 16.45 -21.43
C ALA A 78 24.05 15.13 -20.82
N GLN A 79 24.77 14.02 -21.03
CA GLN A 79 24.46 12.73 -20.39
C GLN A 79 24.84 12.71 -18.90
N LEU A 80 25.96 13.33 -18.50
CA LEU A 80 26.33 13.53 -17.09
C LEU A 80 25.29 14.40 -16.38
N ASP A 81 25.00 15.59 -16.89
CA ASP A 81 24.05 16.55 -16.32
C ASP A 81 22.67 15.91 -16.11
N THR A 82 22.22 15.09 -17.08
CA THR A 82 20.96 14.32 -16.99
C THR A 82 21.00 13.30 -15.84
N LEU A 83 22.10 12.56 -15.70
CA LEU A 83 22.26 11.57 -14.63
C LEU A 83 22.44 12.20 -13.24
N VAL A 84 23.16 13.33 -13.14
CA VAL A 84 23.31 14.12 -11.90
C VAL A 84 21.93 14.59 -11.47
N ALA A 85 21.23 15.33 -12.33
CA ALA A 85 19.90 15.84 -12.03
C ALA A 85 18.89 14.73 -11.66
N ALA A 86 18.91 13.58 -12.34
CA ALA A 86 18.04 12.45 -11.99
C ALA A 86 18.43 11.75 -10.67
N THR A 87 19.73 11.72 -10.34
CA THR A 87 20.24 11.19 -9.06
C THR A 87 19.80 12.10 -7.91
N ASP A 88 20.05 13.41 -8.04
CA ASP A 88 19.74 14.41 -7.02
C ASP A 88 18.22 14.52 -6.80
N GLN A 89 17.41 14.55 -7.87
CA GLN A 89 15.94 14.55 -7.79
C GLN A 89 15.38 13.38 -6.95
N VAL A 90 15.98 12.19 -7.05
CA VAL A 90 15.55 11.01 -6.28
C VAL A 90 16.16 10.98 -4.89
N ALA A 91 17.39 11.49 -4.72
CA ALA A 91 18.03 11.65 -3.42
C ALA A 91 17.27 12.64 -2.53
N GLU A 92 16.91 13.81 -3.05
CA GLU A 92 16.33 14.92 -2.30
C GLU A 92 14.80 14.81 -2.08
N SER A 93 14.07 13.98 -2.86
CA SER A 93 12.62 13.85 -2.71
C SER A 93 12.20 13.15 -1.39
N ASP A 94 12.06 13.94 -0.32
CA ASP A 94 11.44 13.53 0.95
C ASP A 94 10.06 12.88 0.73
N LYS A 95 9.30 13.35 -0.26
CA LYS A 95 7.99 12.77 -0.60
C LYS A 95 8.13 11.35 -1.14
N PHE A 96 9.10 11.07 -2.01
CA PHE A 96 9.35 9.70 -2.46
C PHE A 96 9.74 8.80 -1.28
N ARG A 97 10.60 9.27 -0.36
CA ARG A 97 10.92 8.54 0.88
C ARG A 97 9.65 8.24 1.69
N ARG A 98 8.72 9.19 1.82
CA ARG A 98 7.43 8.98 2.50
C ARG A 98 6.49 8.01 1.77
N VAL A 99 6.54 7.93 0.43
CA VAL A 99 5.85 6.86 -0.34
C VAL A 99 6.42 5.49 0.04
N LEU A 100 7.75 5.34 0.12
CA LEU A 100 8.39 4.09 0.52
C LEU A 100 8.02 3.66 1.94
N GLU A 101 7.99 4.60 2.91
CA GLU A 101 7.49 4.33 4.26
C GLU A 101 6.03 3.86 4.26
N HIS A 102 5.16 4.46 3.44
CA HIS A 102 3.75 4.07 3.34
C HIS A 102 3.59 2.67 2.73
N ILE A 103 4.40 2.34 1.70
CA ILE A 103 4.49 0.98 1.14
C ILE A 103 4.95 -0.02 2.20
N LEU A 104 5.97 0.33 2.99
CA LEU A 104 6.49 -0.51 4.07
C LEU A 104 5.44 -0.73 5.18
N ALA A 105 4.70 0.30 5.56
CA ALA A 105 3.64 0.22 6.55
C ALA A 105 2.49 -0.69 6.10
N ILE A 106 2.02 -0.52 4.85
CA ILE A 106 1.02 -1.42 4.24
C ILE A 106 1.55 -2.85 4.15
N GLY A 107 2.79 -3.03 3.69
CA GLY A 107 3.44 -4.34 3.58
C GLY A 107 3.53 -5.06 4.93
N ASN A 108 3.96 -4.36 5.98
CA ASN A 108 4.05 -4.89 7.33
C ASN A 108 2.68 -5.24 7.93
N TYR A 109 1.65 -4.44 7.69
CA TYR A 109 0.29 -4.73 8.14
C TYR A 109 -0.25 -6.01 7.46
N LEU A 110 -0.13 -6.10 6.13
CA LEU A 110 -0.62 -7.25 5.35
C LEU A 110 0.13 -8.56 5.65
N ASN A 111 1.44 -8.48 5.96
CA ASN A 111 2.28 -9.64 6.23
C ASN A 111 2.45 -9.96 7.72
N GLY A 112 1.78 -9.26 8.64
CA GLY A 112 2.03 -9.31 10.09
C GLY A 112 1.84 -10.69 10.76
N SER A 113 1.14 -11.62 10.13
CA SER A 113 0.99 -13.02 10.56
C SER A 113 1.98 -14.00 9.91
N THR A 114 2.99 -13.48 9.21
CA THR A 114 3.96 -14.25 8.41
C THR A 114 5.41 -13.84 8.74
N PRO A 115 6.42 -14.65 8.38
CA PRO A 115 7.83 -14.26 8.49
C PRO A 115 8.27 -13.06 7.61
N ARG A 116 7.35 -12.44 6.85
CA ARG A 116 7.59 -11.22 6.05
C ARG A 116 7.04 -9.95 6.70
N GLY A 117 6.34 -10.06 7.83
CA GLY A 117 5.90 -8.91 8.63
C GLY A 117 7.00 -8.42 9.58
N GLY A 118 6.96 -7.15 9.95
CA GLY A 118 7.98 -6.54 10.83
C GLY A 118 9.31 -6.24 10.13
N ALA A 119 9.29 -6.09 8.81
CA ALA A 119 10.45 -5.69 8.02
C ALA A 119 10.80 -4.21 8.24
N TYR A 120 12.09 -3.89 8.17
CA TYR A 120 12.62 -2.51 8.24
C TYR A 120 12.76 -1.85 6.86
N GLY A 121 12.54 -2.59 5.78
CA GLY A 121 12.66 -2.14 4.39
C GLY A 121 12.33 -3.26 3.42
N PHE A 122 12.33 -2.95 2.12
CA PHE A 122 12.08 -3.89 1.03
C PHE A 122 13.00 -3.59 -0.16
N LYS A 123 13.16 -4.54 -1.09
CA LYS A 123 14.00 -4.39 -2.29
C LYS A 123 13.30 -3.59 -3.37
N LEU A 124 14.05 -2.79 -4.15
CA LEU A 124 13.46 -1.87 -5.15
C LEU A 124 12.63 -2.61 -6.22
N ASP A 125 12.97 -3.87 -6.50
CA ASP A 125 12.22 -4.79 -7.35
C ASP A 125 10.75 -5.04 -6.88
N THR A 126 10.37 -4.56 -5.70
CA THR A 126 9.01 -4.64 -5.17
C THR A 126 8.12 -3.53 -5.72
N LEU A 127 8.68 -2.38 -6.09
CA LEU A 127 7.94 -1.21 -6.58
C LEU A 127 7.17 -1.51 -7.88
N THR A 128 7.82 -2.19 -8.82
CA THR A 128 7.22 -2.64 -10.09
C THR A 128 6.01 -3.55 -9.85
N LYS A 129 6.05 -4.39 -8.80
CA LYS A 129 5.01 -5.38 -8.50
C LYS A 129 3.74 -4.77 -7.87
N LEU A 130 3.80 -3.57 -7.30
CA LEU A 130 2.68 -2.97 -6.54
C LEU A 130 1.42 -2.73 -7.38
N HIS A 131 1.56 -2.49 -8.69
CA HIS A 131 0.42 -2.30 -9.59
C HIS A 131 -0.34 -3.61 -9.87
N ALA A 132 0.35 -4.76 -9.78
CA ALA A 132 -0.20 -6.08 -10.10
C ALA A 132 -0.81 -6.80 -8.88
N LEU A 133 -0.45 -6.41 -7.66
CA LEU A 133 -1.02 -6.97 -6.43
C LEU A 133 -2.49 -6.55 -6.28
N LYS A 134 -3.39 -7.52 -6.21
CA LYS A 134 -4.84 -7.30 -6.12
C LYS A 134 -5.39 -7.41 -4.70
N SER A 135 -6.48 -6.69 -4.45
CA SER A 135 -7.29 -6.79 -3.24
C SER A 135 -8.20 -8.03 -3.27
N VAL A 136 -9.04 -8.18 -2.24
CA VAL A 136 -10.15 -9.16 -2.21
C VAL A 136 -11.11 -8.94 -3.39
N ASP A 137 -11.32 -7.67 -3.78
CA ASP A 137 -11.93 -7.33 -5.05
C ASP A 137 -10.84 -7.29 -6.15
N PRO A 138 -10.92 -8.12 -7.20
CA PRO A 138 -9.90 -8.19 -8.25
C PRO A 138 -9.90 -6.99 -9.21
N ARG A 139 -10.83 -6.04 -9.05
CA ARG A 139 -10.84 -4.72 -9.72
C ARG A 139 -9.94 -3.71 -9.00
N VAL A 140 -9.64 -3.93 -7.71
CA VAL A 140 -8.85 -3.02 -6.88
C VAL A 140 -7.42 -3.54 -6.70
N THR A 141 -6.42 -2.69 -6.97
CA THR A 141 -5.00 -3.01 -6.78
C THR A 141 -4.43 -2.37 -5.51
N LEU A 142 -3.30 -2.89 -5.03
CA LEU A 142 -2.60 -2.37 -3.85
C LEU A 142 -2.12 -0.94 -4.07
N MET A 143 -1.59 -0.64 -5.27
CA MET A 143 -1.19 0.71 -5.67
C MET A 143 -2.39 1.69 -5.67
N ASN A 144 -3.54 1.31 -6.24
CA ASN A 144 -4.75 2.16 -6.21
C ASN A 144 -5.27 2.38 -4.78
N PHE A 145 -5.25 1.35 -3.93
CA PHE A 145 -5.65 1.45 -2.51
C PHE A 145 -4.70 2.34 -1.69
N MET A 146 -3.40 2.21 -1.91
CA MET A 146 -2.37 3.07 -1.32
C MET A 146 -2.58 4.53 -1.74
N LEU A 147 -2.83 4.78 -3.03
CA LEU A 147 -3.09 6.12 -3.56
C LEU A 147 -4.36 6.76 -2.95
N HIS A 148 -5.43 5.99 -2.76
CA HIS A 148 -6.63 6.49 -2.08
C HIS A 148 -6.33 6.89 -0.63
N GLN A 149 -5.58 6.06 0.12
CA GLN A 149 -5.18 6.39 1.49
C GLN A 149 -4.23 7.59 1.57
N LEU A 150 -3.32 7.75 0.60
CA LEU A 150 -2.47 8.94 0.50
C LEU A 150 -3.33 10.18 0.19
N GLU A 151 -4.30 10.08 -0.70
CA GLU A 151 -5.17 11.21 -1.07
C GLU A 151 -6.07 11.67 0.10
N GLU A 152 -6.55 10.75 0.93
CA GLU A 152 -7.34 11.06 2.13
C GLU A 152 -6.53 11.65 3.29
N LYS A 153 -5.23 11.36 3.40
CA LYS A 153 -4.44 11.60 4.62
C LYS A 153 -3.21 12.50 4.43
N ASN A 154 -2.58 12.40 3.25
CA ASN A 154 -1.31 13.02 2.89
C ASN A 154 -1.22 13.32 1.37
N PRO A 155 -2.18 14.08 0.80
CA PRO A 155 -2.24 14.32 -0.65
C PRO A 155 -0.99 15.02 -1.19
N GLU A 156 -0.25 15.76 -0.35
CA GLU A 156 1.04 16.36 -0.69
C GLU A 156 2.06 15.34 -1.18
N ILE A 157 2.07 14.12 -0.62
CA ILE A 157 3.03 13.06 -0.96
C ILE A 157 2.87 12.58 -2.41
N ILE A 158 1.64 12.57 -2.94
CA ILE A 158 1.34 12.12 -4.32
C ILE A 158 2.10 12.96 -5.36
N THR A 159 2.43 14.21 -5.02
CA THR A 159 3.15 15.14 -5.91
C THR A 159 4.61 14.79 -6.15
N PHE A 160 5.21 13.83 -5.43
CA PHE A 160 6.61 13.37 -5.66
C PHE A 160 6.85 13.02 -7.14
N ALA A 161 5.82 12.50 -7.82
CA ALA A 161 5.90 12.05 -9.20
C ALA A 161 6.15 13.19 -10.21
N GLY A 162 6.12 14.46 -9.77
CA GLY A 162 6.58 15.64 -10.50
C GLY A 162 7.94 16.21 -10.06
N GLU A 163 8.51 15.73 -8.95
CA GLU A 163 9.83 16.13 -8.43
C GLU A 163 10.98 15.40 -9.13
N VAL A 164 10.65 14.31 -9.84
CA VAL A 164 11.61 13.41 -10.51
C VAL A 164 11.46 13.39 -12.05
N PRO A 165 11.47 14.55 -12.75
CA PRO A 165 11.22 14.60 -14.19
C PRO A 165 12.24 13.84 -15.05
N HIS A 166 13.53 13.79 -14.68
CA HIS A 166 14.62 13.32 -15.58
C HIS A 166 14.81 11.80 -15.61
N ILE A 167 13.98 11.03 -14.89
CA ILE A 167 14.01 9.55 -14.89
C ILE A 167 13.85 8.98 -16.32
N VAL A 168 13.02 9.61 -17.16
CA VAL A 168 12.65 9.08 -18.49
C VAL A 168 13.83 9.11 -19.46
N GLU A 169 14.71 10.09 -19.29
CA GLU A 169 15.97 10.27 -20.01
C GLU A 169 17.06 9.41 -19.36
N ALA A 170 17.23 9.50 -18.04
CA ALA A 170 18.29 8.83 -17.27
C ALA A 170 18.28 7.30 -17.40
N LYS A 171 17.10 6.66 -17.50
CA LYS A 171 16.96 5.21 -17.72
C LYS A 171 17.57 4.70 -19.03
N ARG A 172 17.99 5.58 -19.94
CA ARG A 172 18.68 5.23 -21.20
C ARG A 172 20.20 5.33 -21.11
N LEU A 173 20.75 5.85 -20.02
CA LEU A 173 22.15 6.20 -19.88
C LEU A 173 22.91 5.18 -19.02
N SER A 174 24.22 5.04 -19.27
CA SER A 174 25.07 4.04 -18.60
C SER A 174 26.41 4.65 -18.19
N LEU A 175 26.74 4.57 -16.90
CA LEU A 175 28.04 4.96 -16.37
C LEU A 175 29.19 4.16 -16.99
N ASP A 176 28.97 2.89 -17.38
CA ASP A 176 30.02 2.07 -18.00
C ASP A 176 30.33 2.54 -19.43
N GLN A 177 29.31 3.00 -20.17
CA GLN A 177 29.52 3.62 -21.48
C GLN A 177 30.25 4.96 -21.35
N LEU A 178 29.80 5.84 -20.44
CA LEU A 178 30.44 7.12 -20.15
C LEU A 178 31.91 6.95 -19.72
N ARG A 179 32.22 5.92 -18.91
CA ARG A 179 33.60 5.59 -18.51
C ARG A 179 34.43 5.06 -19.67
N ALA A 180 33.84 4.28 -20.58
CA ALA A 180 34.50 3.81 -21.79
C ALA A 180 34.80 4.96 -22.77
N ASP A 181 33.87 5.91 -22.92
CA ASP A 181 34.07 7.12 -23.72
C ASP A 181 35.17 8.01 -23.13
N LEU A 182 35.14 8.33 -21.83
CA LEU A 182 36.21 9.07 -21.17
C LEU A 182 37.59 8.40 -21.34
N SER A 183 37.65 7.07 -21.23
CA SER A 183 38.88 6.29 -21.47
C SER A 183 39.36 6.39 -22.92
N SER A 184 38.43 6.36 -23.88
CA SER A 184 38.69 6.58 -25.31
C SER A 184 39.24 7.99 -25.58
N TYR A 185 38.63 9.03 -24.98
CA TYR A 185 39.02 10.42 -25.21
C TYR A 185 40.42 10.71 -24.65
N ASN A 186 40.72 10.18 -23.46
CA ASN A 186 42.06 10.25 -22.87
C ASN A 186 43.12 9.47 -23.69
N THR A 187 42.75 8.33 -24.28
CA THR A 187 43.64 7.55 -25.15
C THR A 187 43.98 8.30 -26.44
N GLU A 188 42.97 8.93 -27.09
CA GLU A 188 43.21 9.76 -28.27
C GLU A 188 43.99 11.05 -27.93
N LEU A 189 43.79 11.65 -26.75
CA LEU A 189 44.60 12.77 -26.24
C LEU A 189 46.06 12.39 -25.99
N ALA A 190 46.33 11.23 -25.38
CA ALA A 190 47.70 10.76 -25.14
C ALA A 190 48.47 10.55 -26.46
N MET A 191 47.80 10.01 -27.49
CA MET A 191 48.32 9.92 -28.85
C MET A 191 48.57 11.32 -29.46
N LEU A 192 47.62 12.26 -29.32
CA LEU A 192 47.75 13.64 -29.78
C LEU A 192 48.98 14.32 -29.18
N GLN A 193 49.15 14.28 -27.86
CA GLN A 193 50.32 14.85 -27.18
C GLN A 193 51.63 14.18 -27.64
N GLY A 194 51.62 12.86 -27.87
CA GLY A 194 52.76 12.14 -28.44
C GLY A 194 53.15 12.65 -29.83
N GLN A 195 52.16 12.82 -30.71
CA GLN A 195 52.38 13.32 -32.07
C GLN A 195 52.77 14.81 -32.09
N VAL A 196 52.23 15.66 -31.20
CA VAL A 196 52.65 17.06 -31.01
C VAL A 196 54.13 17.13 -30.60
N ARG A 197 54.56 16.29 -29.64
CA ARG A 197 55.99 16.19 -29.27
C ARG A 197 56.86 15.76 -30.45
N ALA A 198 56.42 14.77 -31.23
CA ALA A 198 57.15 14.28 -32.40
C ALA A 198 57.25 15.32 -33.54
N SER A 199 56.21 16.14 -33.74
CA SER A 199 56.15 17.11 -34.84
C SER A 199 56.77 18.49 -34.57
N LYS A 200 57.26 18.76 -33.36
CA LYS A 200 57.95 20.02 -33.01
C LYS A 200 59.15 20.36 -33.91
N SER A 201 59.84 19.34 -34.40
CA SER A 201 61.03 19.46 -35.26
C SER A 201 60.77 19.25 -36.75
N ASP A 202 59.52 18.99 -37.17
CA ASP A 202 59.17 18.88 -38.58
C ASP A 202 59.37 20.25 -39.28
N ARG A 203 59.89 20.26 -40.51
CA ARG A 203 60.18 21.48 -41.30
C ARG A 203 59.68 21.32 -42.73
N ILE A 204 58.36 21.25 -42.86
CA ILE A 204 57.66 21.03 -44.14
C ILE A 204 56.85 22.29 -44.46
N GLU A 205 56.90 22.75 -45.72
CA GLU A 205 56.18 23.93 -46.16
C GLU A 205 54.66 23.71 -46.10
N GLY A 206 53.93 24.68 -45.56
CA GLY A 206 52.48 24.59 -45.37
C GLY A 206 51.99 23.64 -44.28
N ASP A 207 52.89 22.99 -43.52
CA ASP A 207 52.53 22.12 -42.40
C ASP A 207 52.16 22.91 -41.14
N LYS A 208 50.87 22.94 -40.84
CA LYS A 208 50.30 23.62 -39.66
C LYS A 208 50.07 22.68 -38.49
N PHE A 209 50.50 21.41 -38.55
CA PHE A 209 50.17 20.44 -37.50
C PHE A 209 50.64 20.87 -36.12
N TYR A 210 51.91 21.26 -35.96
CA TYR A 210 52.43 21.70 -34.66
C TYR A 210 51.79 23.01 -34.17
N GLU A 211 51.56 23.97 -35.09
CA GLU A 211 50.90 25.26 -34.82
C GLU A 211 49.49 25.08 -34.26
N VAL A 212 48.66 24.25 -34.91
CA VAL A 212 47.24 24.09 -34.57
C VAL A 212 47.00 23.07 -33.45
N MET A 213 47.79 22.00 -33.39
CA MET A 213 47.56 20.92 -32.41
C MET A 213 48.18 21.20 -31.04
N THR A 214 49.20 22.07 -30.92
CA THR A 214 49.77 22.42 -29.62
C THR A 214 48.78 23.12 -28.67
N PRO A 215 48.08 24.21 -29.06
CA PRO A 215 47.08 24.83 -28.19
C PRO A 215 45.91 23.88 -27.93
N PHE A 216 45.35 23.26 -28.98
CA PHE A 216 44.24 22.31 -28.83
C PHE A 216 44.57 21.14 -27.88
N ALA A 217 45.80 20.62 -27.89
CA ALA A 217 46.23 19.56 -26.97
C ALA A 217 46.45 20.03 -25.52
N LYS A 218 46.52 21.34 -25.25
CA LYS A 218 46.44 21.93 -23.90
C LYS A 218 44.98 22.08 -23.50
N ASP A 219 44.18 22.72 -24.33
CA ASP A 219 42.78 23.02 -24.03
C ASP A 219 41.97 21.72 -23.82
N ALA A 220 42.26 20.66 -24.58
CA ALA A 220 41.67 19.33 -24.41
C ALA A 220 42.11 18.59 -23.14
N VAL A 221 43.23 18.96 -22.50
CA VAL A 221 43.58 18.45 -21.15
C VAL A 221 42.65 19.08 -20.12
N GLU A 222 42.58 20.41 -20.12
CA GLU A 222 41.78 21.18 -19.14
C GLU A 222 40.29 20.77 -19.19
N VAL A 223 39.74 20.55 -20.39
CA VAL A 223 38.36 20.05 -20.59
C VAL A 223 38.17 18.59 -20.13
N LEU A 224 39.12 17.68 -20.36
CA LEU A 224 38.99 16.28 -19.89
C LEU A 224 39.25 16.13 -18.40
N GLU A 225 40.06 17.00 -17.79
CA GLU A 225 40.23 17.09 -16.34
C GLU A 225 38.98 17.66 -15.65
N GLU A 226 38.15 18.44 -16.35
CA GLU A 226 36.82 18.88 -15.88
C GLU A 226 35.77 17.78 -16.02
N LEU A 227 35.54 17.28 -17.24
CA LEU A 227 34.57 16.21 -17.52
C LEU A 227 34.85 14.94 -16.69
N GLY A 228 36.13 14.66 -16.40
CA GLY A 228 36.56 13.58 -15.52
C GLY A 228 36.29 13.84 -14.03
N ARG A 229 36.29 15.09 -13.55
CA ARG A 229 35.87 15.44 -12.18
C ARG A 229 34.36 15.25 -12.04
N ASP A 230 33.57 15.75 -12.98
CA ASP A 230 32.11 15.64 -12.99
C ASP A 230 31.64 14.18 -13.00
N PHE A 231 32.25 13.34 -13.86
CA PHE A 231 31.97 11.90 -13.89
C PHE A 231 32.27 11.22 -12.55
N ASN A 232 33.40 11.52 -11.90
CA ASN A 232 33.75 10.94 -10.60
C ASN A 232 32.80 11.42 -9.48
N GLY A 233 32.34 12.67 -9.55
CA GLY A 233 31.31 13.22 -8.66
C GLY A 233 29.99 12.46 -8.80
N LEU A 234 29.49 12.34 -10.03
CA LEU A 234 28.29 11.55 -10.35
C LEU A 234 28.42 10.09 -9.90
N GLU A 235 29.53 9.41 -10.20
CA GLU A 235 29.74 8.03 -9.76
C GLU A 235 29.70 7.90 -8.23
N THR A 236 30.21 8.89 -7.48
CA THR A 236 30.13 8.93 -6.02
C THR A 236 28.68 9.12 -5.54
N SER A 237 27.99 10.18 -6.00
CA SER A 237 26.60 10.47 -5.60
C SER A 237 25.64 9.32 -5.94
N TYR A 238 25.83 8.67 -7.09
CA TYR A 238 25.03 7.51 -7.49
C TYR A 238 25.32 6.28 -6.60
N GLN A 239 26.59 6.00 -6.26
CA GLN A 239 26.92 4.92 -5.33
C GLN A 239 26.31 5.16 -3.93
N GLU A 240 26.31 6.40 -3.45
CA GLU A 240 25.65 6.78 -2.20
C GLU A 240 24.13 6.61 -2.27
N LEU A 241 23.49 7.05 -3.36
CA LEU A 241 22.04 6.90 -3.58
C LEU A 241 21.61 5.42 -3.54
N ILE A 242 22.27 4.55 -4.32
CA ILE A 242 21.94 3.12 -4.37
C ILE A 242 22.22 2.41 -3.04
N THR A 243 23.28 2.83 -2.33
CA THR A 243 23.55 2.35 -0.97
C THR A 243 22.45 2.77 0.02
N SER A 244 21.90 3.98 -0.13
CA SER A 244 20.81 4.48 0.73
C SER A 244 19.50 3.68 0.59
N PHE A 245 19.23 3.12 -0.60
CA PHE A 245 18.13 2.17 -0.84
C PHE A 245 18.45 0.72 -0.42
N GLY A 246 19.65 0.45 0.12
CA GLY A 246 20.05 -0.87 0.57
C GLY A 246 20.30 -1.86 -0.58
N GLU A 247 20.59 -1.38 -1.77
CA GLU A 247 21.02 -2.18 -2.93
C GLU A 247 22.56 -2.19 -3.07
N ASP A 248 23.08 -2.97 -4.02
CA ASP A 248 24.51 -3.08 -4.30
C ASP A 248 24.87 -2.25 -5.55
N PRO A 249 25.63 -1.13 -5.43
CA PRO A 249 26.00 -0.28 -6.57
C PRO A 249 26.83 -1.00 -7.64
N ARG A 250 27.39 -2.19 -7.35
CA ARG A 250 28.12 -3.02 -8.33
C ARG A 250 27.20 -3.96 -9.12
N LYS A 251 25.91 -3.98 -8.79
CA LYS A 251 24.88 -4.78 -9.47
C LYS A 251 23.85 -3.89 -10.15
N VAL A 252 23.37 -2.86 -9.44
CA VAL A 252 22.30 -1.97 -9.92
C VAL A 252 22.89 -0.71 -10.55
N GLY A 253 23.08 -0.75 -11.87
CA GLY A 253 23.53 0.41 -12.66
C GLY A 253 22.40 1.41 -12.95
N PRO A 254 22.69 2.67 -13.34
CA PRO A 254 21.68 3.72 -13.48
C PRO A 254 20.52 3.36 -14.43
N MET A 255 20.84 2.71 -15.56
CA MET A 255 19.84 2.19 -16.50
C MET A 255 18.81 1.27 -15.83
N GLU A 256 19.23 0.37 -14.93
CA GLU A 256 18.34 -0.54 -14.21
C GLU A 256 17.53 0.21 -13.14
N PHE A 257 18.21 1.01 -12.31
CA PHE A 257 17.57 1.79 -11.24
C PHE A 257 16.50 2.74 -11.79
N PHE A 258 16.85 3.55 -12.78
CA PHE A 258 15.92 4.49 -13.39
C PHE A 258 14.84 3.80 -14.24
N THR A 259 15.07 2.56 -14.72
CA THR A 259 13.98 1.76 -15.33
C THR A 259 12.96 1.30 -14.28
N ILE A 260 13.40 0.81 -13.12
CA ILE A 260 12.51 0.44 -12.00
C ILE A 260 11.70 1.65 -11.53
N MET A 261 12.37 2.80 -11.41
CA MET A 261 11.74 4.06 -11.02
C MET A 261 10.76 4.59 -12.07
N ASP A 262 11.07 4.45 -13.37
CA ASP A 262 10.20 4.84 -14.48
C ASP A 262 8.92 4.00 -14.54
N GLU A 263 9.03 2.67 -14.38
CA GLU A 263 7.88 1.76 -14.33
C GLU A 263 6.98 2.12 -13.14
N PHE A 264 7.58 2.29 -11.94
CA PHE A 264 6.85 2.67 -10.74
C PHE A 264 6.15 4.01 -10.88
N VAL A 265 6.84 5.06 -11.34
CA VAL A 265 6.27 6.41 -11.53
C VAL A 265 5.20 6.42 -12.63
N THR A 266 5.36 5.62 -13.68
CA THR A 266 4.37 5.49 -14.76
C THR A 266 3.10 4.81 -14.28
N GLU A 267 3.20 3.66 -13.62
CA GLU A 267 2.04 2.96 -13.08
C GLU A 267 1.40 3.76 -11.93
N PHE A 268 2.17 4.45 -11.08
CA PHE A 268 1.65 5.34 -10.03
C PHE A 268 0.83 6.50 -10.63
N LYS A 269 1.33 7.16 -11.69
CA LYS A 269 0.59 8.23 -12.41
C LYS A 269 -0.69 7.71 -13.07
N LYS A 270 -0.66 6.49 -13.61
CA LYS A 270 -1.80 5.80 -14.25
C LYS A 270 -2.86 5.37 -13.22
N ALA A 271 -2.42 4.76 -12.13
CA ALA A 271 -3.23 4.38 -10.97
C ALA A 271 -3.94 5.59 -10.35
N TYR A 272 -3.21 6.70 -10.15
CA TYR A 272 -3.81 7.93 -9.62
C TYR A 272 -4.89 8.49 -10.55
N ARG A 273 -4.63 8.55 -11.87
CA ARG A 273 -5.65 8.93 -12.86
C ARG A 273 -6.86 7.99 -12.87
N GLN A 274 -6.65 6.70 -12.60
CA GLN A 274 -7.74 5.73 -12.48
C GLN A 274 -8.62 6.03 -11.26
N ASN A 275 -8.02 6.29 -10.10
CA ASN A 275 -8.73 6.68 -8.87
C ASN A 275 -9.61 7.93 -9.04
N GLN A 276 -9.22 8.88 -9.88
CA GLN A 276 -10.02 10.09 -10.18
C GLN A 276 -11.29 9.81 -11.03
N THR A 277 -11.47 8.60 -11.56
CA THR A 277 -12.67 8.27 -12.34
C THR A 277 -13.84 7.89 -11.43
N LYS A 278 -15.05 8.39 -11.76
CA LYS A 278 -16.29 8.03 -11.04
C LYS A 278 -16.56 6.52 -11.04
N GLU A 279 -16.18 5.82 -12.11
CA GLU A 279 -16.25 4.36 -12.20
C GLU A 279 -15.39 3.71 -11.11
N TYR A 280 -14.13 4.13 -10.98
CA TYR A 280 -13.25 3.55 -9.97
C TYR A 280 -13.61 3.95 -8.54
N GLN A 281 -14.11 5.17 -8.32
CA GLN A 281 -14.66 5.59 -7.03
C GLN A 281 -15.82 4.67 -6.61
N THR A 282 -16.76 4.38 -7.53
CA THR A 282 -17.85 3.43 -7.30
C THR A 282 -17.33 2.03 -6.97
N ILE A 283 -16.35 1.52 -7.75
CA ILE A 283 -15.70 0.22 -7.50
C ILE A 283 -15.04 0.17 -6.12
N TYR A 284 -14.39 1.26 -5.70
CA TYR A 284 -13.71 1.34 -4.40
C TYR A 284 -14.70 1.39 -3.23
N GLU A 285 -15.79 2.15 -3.37
CA GLU A 285 -16.89 2.22 -2.40
C GLU A 285 -17.60 0.86 -2.26
N GLU A 286 -17.92 0.19 -3.39
CA GLU A 286 -18.45 -1.19 -3.38
C GLU A 286 -17.52 -2.14 -2.63
N ALA A 287 -16.22 -2.11 -2.96
CA ALA A 287 -15.22 -2.97 -2.33
C ALA A 287 -15.02 -2.63 -0.84
N ALA A 288 -15.17 -1.37 -0.42
CA ALA A 288 -15.11 -0.95 0.97
C ALA A 288 -16.35 -1.41 1.76
N ALA A 289 -17.55 -1.21 1.21
CA ALA A 289 -18.81 -1.66 1.81
C ALA A 289 -18.87 -3.19 1.95
N ALA A 290 -18.42 -3.94 0.92
CA ALA A 290 -18.33 -5.39 0.97
C ALA A 290 -17.34 -5.88 2.06
N ARG A 291 -16.19 -5.22 2.21
CA ARG A 291 -15.23 -5.51 3.29
C ARG A 291 -15.84 -5.26 4.68
N ALA A 292 -16.47 -4.10 4.89
CA ALA A 292 -17.13 -3.77 6.15
C ALA A 292 -18.27 -4.75 6.51
N ALA A 293 -19.09 -5.15 5.52
CA ALA A 293 -20.14 -6.14 5.71
C ALA A 293 -19.58 -7.52 6.11
N ALA A 294 -18.50 -7.97 5.46
CA ALA A 294 -17.84 -9.23 5.79
C ALA A 294 -17.17 -9.21 7.18
N GLU A 295 -16.65 -8.07 7.64
CA GLU A 295 -16.13 -7.91 9.00
C GLU A 295 -17.25 -7.96 10.05
N VAL A 296 -18.39 -7.32 9.80
CA VAL A 296 -19.58 -7.42 10.67
C VAL A 296 -20.10 -8.86 10.73
N GLU A 297 -20.25 -9.55 9.59
CA GLU A 297 -20.70 -10.95 9.57
C GLU A 297 -19.74 -11.88 10.32
N LYS A 298 -18.42 -11.66 10.17
CA LYS A 298 -17.38 -12.39 10.90
C LYS A 298 -17.45 -12.12 12.40
N ALA A 299 -17.68 -10.87 12.82
CA ALA A 299 -17.85 -10.50 14.22
C ALA A 299 -19.12 -11.12 14.83
N GLU A 300 -20.27 -11.05 14.12
CA GLU A 300 -21.51 -11.71 14.53
C GLU A 300 -21.35 -13.22 14.64
N ARG A 301 -20.63 -13.86 13.70
CA ARG A 301 -20.36 -15.31 13.76
C ARG A 301 -19.51 -15.67 14.98
N LEU A 302 -18.42 -14.94 15.23
CA LEU A 302 -17.58 -15.13 16.41
C LEU A 302 -18.36 -14.89 17.73
N GLN A 303 -19.27 -13.91 17.76
CA GLN A 303 -20.15 -13.71 18.91
C GLN A 303 -21.13 -14.88 19.10
N ARG A 304 -21.79 -15.35 18.03
CA ARG A 304 -22.68 -16.53 18.08
C ARG A 304 -21.95 -17.78 18.57
N GLU A 305 -20.75 -18.02 18.06
CA GLU A 305 -19.89 -19.11 18.53
C GLU A 305 -19.47 -18.97 20.01
N ALA A 306 -19.29 -17.74 20.51
CA ALA A 306 -18.97 -17.49 21.92
C ALA A 306 -20.19 -17.67 22.82
N GLU A 307 -21.36 -17.14 22.43
CA GLU A 307 -22.63 -17.34 23.13
C GLU A 307 -23.02 -18.82 23.17
N GLU A 308 -22.83 -19.57 22.08
CA GLU A 308 -23.13 -21.01 22.07
C GLU A 308 -22.18 -21.79 22.98
N ARG A 309 -20.87 -21.50 22.93
CA ARG A 309 -19.89 -22.08 23.87
C ARG A 309 -20.25 -21.77 25.33
N GLN A 310 -20.69 -20.55 25.62
CA GLN A 310 -21.13 -20.18 26.97
C GLN A 310 -22.38 -20.97 27.38
N ARG A 311 -23.41 -21.08 26.54
CA ARG A 311 -24.63 -21.86 26.84
C ARG A 311 -24.33 -23.34 27.06
N GLN A 312 -23.46 -23.94 26.23
CA GLN A 312 -23.03 -25.34 26.39
C GLN A 312 -22.31 -25.56 27.73
N GLU A 313 -21.52 -24.58 28.19
CA GLU A 313 -20.83 -24.65 29.49
C GLU A 313 -21.78 -24.37 30.67
N GLU A 314 -22.71 -23.41 30.55
CA GLU A 314 -23.78 -23.18 31.54
C GLU A 314 -24.67 -24.42 31.71
N GLU A 315 -25.07 -25.08 30.62
CA GLU A 315 -25.79 -26.35 30.67
C GLU A 315 -24.98 -27.45 31.36
N ARG A 316 -23.68 -27.56 31.09
CA ARG A 316 -22.77 -28.53 31.76
C ARG A 316 -22.67 -28.25 33.25
N GLN A 317 -22.52 -26.99 33.64
CA GLN A 317 -22.43 -26.59 35.04
C GLN A 317 -23.76 -26.81 35.77
N GLN A 318 -24.90 -26.51 35.16
CA GLN A 318 -26.21 -26.75 35.76
C GLN A 318 -26.54 -28.24 35.87
N LYS A 319 -26.19 -29.07 34.87
CA LYS A 319 -26.25 -30.54 34.95
C LYS A 319 -25.37 -31.06 36.10
N SER A 320 -24.11 -30.61 36.19
CA SER A 320 -23.18 -30.95 37.28
C SER A 320 -23.70 -30.54 38.66
N ALA A 321 -24.28 -29.35 38.79
CA ALA A 321 -24.87 -28.85 40.03
C ALA A 321 -26.07 -29.69 40.47
N GLY A 322 -26.94 -30.09 39.52
CA GLY A 322 -28.06 -31.01 39.79
C GLY A 322 -27.59 -32.36 40.32
N THR A 323 -26.60 -32.98 39.67
CA THR A 323 -26.00 -34.25 40.14
C THR A 323 -25.40 -34.11 41.54
N LYS A 324 -24.65 -33.02 41.80
CA LYS A 324 -24.05 -32.74 43.12
C LYS A 324 -25.11 -32.53 44.21
N ALA A 325 -26.21 -31.85 43.91
CA ALA A 325 -27.30 -31.62 44.85
C ALA A 325 -28.03 -32.92 45.23
N ILE A 326 -28.34 -33.78 44.24
CA ILE A 326 -28.97 -35.09 44.49
C ILE A 326 -28.04 -36.00 45.31
N TYR A 327 -26.73 -35.98 45.03
CA TYR A 327 -25.75 -36.70 45.85
C TYR A 327 -25.71 -36.16 47.29
N ALA A 328 -25.64 -34.84 47.48
CA ALA A 328 -25.65 -34.23 48.81
C ALA A 328 -26.94 -34.55 49.60
N GLU A 329 -28.11 -34.60 48.96
CA GLU A 329 -29.36 -35.02 49.58
C GLU A 329 -29.28 -36.48 50.08
N ILE A 330 -28.78 -37.40 49.24
CA ILE A 330 -28.58 -38.81 49.63
C ILE A 330 -27.65 -38.92 50.84
N MET A 331 -26.48 -38.26 50.78
CA MET A 331 -25.50 -38.34 51.87
C MET A 331 -26.06 -37.75 53.17
N SER A 332 -26.80 -36.63 53.10
CA SER A 332 -27.47 -36.03 54.27
C SER A 332 -28.50 -36.97 54.90
N ILE A 333 -29.30 -37.68 54.08
CA ILE A 333 -30.27 -38.67 54.57
C ILE A 333 -29.58 -39.85 55.26
N ILE A 334 -28.40 -40.28 54.79
CA ILE A 334 -27.62 -41.37 55.37
C ILE A 334 -26.98 -40.93 56.70
N THR A 335 -26.28 -39.80 56.72
CA THR A 335 -25.63 -39.29 57.94
C THR A 335 -26.66 -39.05 59.05
N SER A 336 -27.79 -38.39 58.75
CA SER A 336 -28.85 -38.13 59.74
C SER A 336 -29.58 -39.41 60.21
N TRP A 337 -29.52 -40.50 59.45
CA TRP A 337 -29.94 -41.81 59.93
C TRP A 337 -28.88 -42.44 60.85
N ALA A 338 -27.61 -42.38 60.48
CA ALA A 338 -26.51 -42.98 61.23
C ALA A 338 -26.30 -42.31 62.60
N GLU A 339 -26.29 -40.97 62.67
CA GLU A 339 -26.28 -40.19 63.92
C GLU A 339 -27.35 -40.64 64.93
N LYS A 340 -28.49 -41.13 64.42
CA LYS A 340 -29.67 -41.50 65.22
C LYS A 340 -29.75 -42.99 65.56
N HIS A 341 -29.09 -43.85 64.80
CA HIS A 341 -29.28 -45.30 64.86
C HIS A 341 -27.98 -46.12 64.99
N ALA A 342 -26.82 -45.51 64.72
CA ALA A 342 -25.49 -46.11 64.83
C ALA A 342 -24.45 -45.06 65.32
N PRO A 343 -24.65 -44.43 66.50
CA PRO A 343 -23.78 -43.38 67.00
C PRO A 343 -22.35 -43.90 67.26
N GLY A 344 -21.34 -43.18 66.77
CA GLY A 344 -19.94 -43.60 66.77
C GLY A 344 -19.55 -44.57 65.64
N GLN A 345 -20.43 -44.83 64.68
CA GLN A 345 -20.17 -45.62 63.47
C GLN A 345 -20.65 -44.91 62.18
N GLU A 346 -20.88 -43.60 62.24
CA GLU A 346 -21.48 -42.80 61.17
C GLU A 346 -20.69 -42.88 59.86
N GLU A 347 -19.36 -42.79 59.94
CA GLU A 347 -18.47 -42.87 58.78
C GLU A 347 -18.46 -44.28 58.15
N ALA A 348 -18.63 -45.33 58.95
CA ALA A 348 -18.68 -46.71 58.46
C ALA A 348 -19.95 -46.99 57.64
N VAL A 349 -21.12 -46.54 58.13
CA VAL A 349 -22.40 -46.60 57.39
C VAL A 349 -22.31 -45.81 56.08
N VAL A 350 -21.66 -44.64 56.12
CA VAL A 350 -21.45 -43.79 54.94
C VAL A 350 -20.53 -44.45 53.89
N GLU A 351 -19.42 -45.10 54.30
CA GLU A 351 -18.56 -45.84 53.36
C GLU A 351 -19.18 -47.16 52.87
N GLU A 352 -20.00 -47.84 53.67
CA GLU A 352 -20.75 -49.02 53.22
C GLU A 352 -21.72 -48.66 52.09
N PHE A 353 -22.51 -47.58 52.24
CA PHE A 353 -23.37 -47.09 51.17
C PHE A 353 -22.56 -46.69 49.92
N LYS A 354 -21.43 -45.98 50.08
CA LYS A 354 -20.54 -45.64 48.96
C LYS A 354 -19.98 -46.90 48.30
N ALA A 355 -19.65 -47.94 49.06
CA ALA A 355 -19.14 -49.21 48.55
C ALA A 355 -20.20 -49.95 47.73
N ALA A 356 -21.42 -50.10 48.24
CA ALA A 356 -22.55 -50.64 47.48
C ALA A 356 -22.81 -49.84 46.20
N SER A 357 -22.79 -48.51 46.27
CA SER A 357 -22.99 -47.62 45.11
C SER A 357 -21.89 -47.75 44.07
N ARG A 358 -20.61 -47.85 44.48
CA ARG A 358 -19.47 -48.11 43.60
C ARG A 358 -19.61 -49.47 42.90
N ARG A 359 -19.94 -50.53 43.65
CA ARG A 359 -20.14 -51.89 43.12
C ARG A 359 -21.27 -51.97 42.11
N PHE A 360 -22.41 -51.32 42.37
CA PHE A 360 -23.54 -51.27 41.44
C PHE A 360 -23.20 -50.48 40.17
N GLY A 361 -22.54 -49.32 40.30
CA GLY A 361 -22.08 -48.54 39.14
C GLY A 361 -21.11 -49.31 38.22
N MET A 362 -20.29 -50.20 38.81
CA MET A 362 -19.33 -51.08 38.13
C MET A 362 -19.90 -52.46 37.73
N ASP A 363 -21.22 -52.67 37.79
CA ASP A 363 -21.90 -53.93 37.41
C ASP A 363 -21.46 -55.17 38.22
N GLN A 364 -20.93 -54.97 39.43
CA GLN A 364 -20.46 -56.03 40.33
C GLN A 364 -21.55 -56.60 41.25
N ILE A 365 -22.73 -55.97 41.27
CA ILE A 365 -23.94 -56.41 41.97
C ILE A 365 -25.17 -56.01 41.14
N SER A 366 -26.23 -56.80 41.23
CA SER A 366 -27.52 -56.52 40.57
C SER A 366 -28.29 -55.36 41.24
N ALA A 367 -29.31 -54.87 40.54
CA ALA A 367 -30.20 -53.82 41.04
C ALA A 367 -30.98 -54.23 42.30
N ASP A 368 -31.39 -55.50 42.39
CA ASP A 368 -32.02 -56.07 43.59
C ASP A 368 -31.03 -56.16 44.76
N GLU A 369 -29.82 -56.68 44.52
CA GLU A 369 -28.76 -56.75 45.55
C GLU A 369 -28.34 -55.36 46.05
N PHE A 370 -28.33 -54.34 45.18
CA PHE A 370 -28.10 -52.96 45.60
C PHE A 370 -29.27 -52.44 46.46
N CYS A 371 -30.53 -52.72 46.09
CA CYS A 371 -31.68 -52.35 46.92
C CYS A 371 -31.62 -53.01 48.31
N ASP A 372 -31.28 -54.30 48.39
CA ASP A 372 -31.16 -55.00 49.66
C ASP A 372 -29.91 -54.62 50.46
N GLN A 373 -28.78 -54.27 49.83
CA GLN A 373 -27.61 -53.71 50.53
C GLN A 373 -27.93 -52.32 51.12
N VAL A 374 -28.56 -51.42 50.36
CA VAL A 374 -29.00 -50.11 50.89
C VAL A 374 -30.06 -50.28 51.99
N ARG A 375 -30.95 -51.28 51.88
CA ARG A 375 -31.90 -51.66 52.95
C ARG A 375 -31.21 -52.16 54.21
N GLN A 376 -30.16 -52.97 54.09
CA GLN A 376 -29.40 -53.48 55.24
C GLN A 376 -28.64 -52.33 55.93
N CYS A 377 -27.99 -51.48 55.14
CA CYS A 377 -27.19 -50.34 55.60
C CYS A 377 -27.99 -49.28 56.38
N VAL A 378 -29.19 -48.88 55.91
CA VAL A 378 -29.99 -47.79 56.53
C VAL A 378 -31.47 -48.11 56.84
N GLY A 379 -31.88 -49.37 56.69
CA GLY A 379 -33.24 -49.84 56.98
C GLY A 379 -34.30 -49.47 55.92
N SER A 380 -35.33 -50.31 55.81
CA SER A 380 -36.35 -50.26 54.74
C SER A 380 -37.06 -48.91 54.54
N LYS A 381 -37.17 -48.07 55.59
CA LYS A 381 -37.82 -46.75 55.51
C LYS A 381 -36.90 -45.67 54.92
N THR A 382 -35.59 -45.77 55.14
CA THR A 382 -34.59 -44.79 54.70
C THR A 382 -34.11 -45.13 53.28
N ALA A 383 -33.88 -46.42 53.00
CA ALA A 383 -33.65 -46.93 51.65
C ALA A 383 -34.79 -46.53 50.69
N GLY A 384 -36.03 -46.53 51.18
CA GLY A 384 -37.22 -46.02 50.47
C GLY A 384 -37.19 -44.55 50.05
N LYS A 385 -36.25 -43.74 50.57
CA LYS A 385 -35.97 -42.36 50.12
C LYS A 385 -34.73 -42.26 49.23
N ILE A 386 -33.68 -43.03 49.56
CA ILE A 386 -32.38 -42.96 48.89
C ILE A 386 -32.44 -43.56 47.49
N ILE A 387 -33.00 -44.77 47.32
CA ILE A 387 -32.95 -45.49 46.05
C ILE A 387 -33.56 -44.68 44.87
N PRO A 388 -34.71 -43.99 45.02
CA PRO A 388 -35.26 -43.11 43.97
C PRO A 388 -34.36 -41.92 43.58
N ASN A 389 -33.46 -41.48 44.45
CA ASN A 389 -32.46 -40.47 44.14
C ASN A 389 -31.18 -41.10 43.56
N SER A 390 -30.78 -42.29 44.03
CA SER A 390 -29.68 -43.05 43.44
C SER A 390 -29.92 -43.35 41.95
N VAL A 391 -31.17 -43.68 41.56
CA VAL A 391 -31.57 -43.82 40.15
C VAL A 391 -31.19 -42.58 39.33
N LYS A 392 -31.48 -41.37 39.83
CA LYS A 392 -31.23 -40.10 39.12
C LYS A 392 -29.75 -39.74 38.98
N LEU A 393 -28.84 -40.47 39.64
CA LEU A 393 -27.39 -40.30 39.52
C LEU A 393 -26.77 -41.25 38.47
N LEU A 394 -27.53 -42.20 37.94
CA LEU A 394 -27.06 -43.12 36.90
C LEU A 394 -27.13 -42.44 35.53
N ALA A 395 -26.02 -42.46 34.79
CA ALA A 395 -25.96 -41.96 33.41
C ALA A 395 -26.51 -42.96 32.36
N ASP A 396 -26.90 -44.16 32.79
CA ASP A 396 -27.29 -45.28 31.94
C ASP A 396 -28.78 -45.60 32.13
N GLU A 397 -29.58 -45.44 31.08
CA GLU A 397 -31.04 -45.63 31.08
C GLU A 397 -31.46 -47.08 31.36
N SER A 398 -30.63 -48.07 31.00
CA SER A 398 -30.87 -49.48 31.32
C SER A 398 -30.69 -49.72 32.82
N LYS A 399 -29.62 -49.17 33.42
CA LYS A 399 -29.40 -49.25 34.88
C LYS A 399 -30.46 -48.46 35.66
N GLN A 400 -30.92 -47.32 35.15
CA GLN A 400 -32.07 -46.60 35.72
C GLN A 400 -33.32 -47.47 35.73
N SER A 401 -33.66 -48.08 34.60
CA SER A 401 -34.86 -48.92 34.44
C SER A 401 -34.80 -50.15 35.37
N ALA A 402 -33.69 -50.90 35.35
CA ALA A 402 -33.48 -52.07 36.19
C ALA A 402 -33.56 -51.72 37.70
N LEU A 403 -33.03 -50.55 38.11
CA LEU A 403 -33.11 -50.10 39.50
C LEU A 403 -34.51 -49.62 39.90
N LEU A 404 -35.29 -49.04 38.98
CA LEU A 404 -36.70 -48.73 39.23
C LEU A 404 -37.55 -49.99 39.40
N GLU A 405 -37.34 -51.02 38.55
CA GLU A 405 -38.04 -52.30 38.67
C GLU A 405 -37.66 -53.08 39.94
N ALA A 406 -36.38 -53.08 40.31
CA ALA A 406 -35.92 -53.60 41.60
C ALA A 406 -36.54 -52.82 42.77
N PHE A 407 -36.62 -51.50 42.67
CA PHE A 407 -37.23 -50.65 43.69
C PHE A 407 -38.76 -50.85 43.81
N ASP A 408 -39.47 -51.15 42.73
CA ASP A 408 -40.89 -51.53 42.77
C ASP A 408 -41.08 -52.90 43.44
N ARG A 409 -40.24 -53.89 43.12
CA ARG A 409 -40.24 -55.19 43.80
C ARG A 409 -39.91 -55.05 45.29
N PHE A 410 -38.92 -54.24 45.65
CA PHE A 410 -38.57 -53.86 47.02
C PHE A 410 -39.73 -53.18 47.76
N LYS A 411 -40.40 -52.18 47.15
CA LYS A 411 -41.62 -51.57 47.72
C LYS A 411 -42.71 -52.61 47.95
N GLY A 412 -42.86 -53.60 47.06
CA GLY A 412 -43.74 -54.75 47.24
C GLY A 412 -43.40 -55.60 48.47
N GLN A 413 -42.12 -55.91 48.68
CA GLN A 413 -41.66 -56.63 49.89
C GLN A 413 -41.92 -55.81 51.17
N VAL A 414 -41.51 -54.54 51.20
CA VAL A 414 -41.70 -53.65 52.36
C VAL A 414 -43.18 -53.36 52.64
N LYS A 415 -44.05 -53.45 51.62
CA LYS A 415 -45.50 -53.41 51.78
C LYS A 415 -46.01 -54.69 52.45
N LYS A 416 -45.55 -55.89 52.06
CA LYS A 416 -45.87 -57.15 52.75
C LYS A 416 -45.39 -57.16 54.22
N GLU A 417 -44.19 -56.64 54.51
CA GLU A 417 -43.68 -56.45 55.89
C GLU A 417 -44.50 -55.45 56.72
N LYS A 418 -45.12 -54.46 56.05
CA LYS A 418 -46.05 -53.53 56.71
C LYS A 418 -47.42 -54.15 56.89
N GLU A 419 -47.94 -54.91 55.94
CA GLU A 419 -49.27 -55.52 56.02
C GLU A 419 -49.33 -56.59 57.12
N SER A 420 -48.28 -57.38 57.32
CA SER A 420 -48.14 -58.27 58.49
C SER A 420 -48.01 -57.53 59.84
N LYS A 421 -47.69 -56.23 59.83
CA LYS A 421 -47.66 -55.34 61.02
C LYS A 421 -48.85 -54.37 61.10
N LYS A 422 -49.69 -54.28 60.07
CA LYS A 422 -50.81 -53.33 59.92
C LYS A 422 -52.17 -54.02 59.90
N GLN A 423 -52.26 -55.18 60.54
CA GLN A 423 -53.53 -55.68 61.10
C GLN A 423 -53.97 -54.85 62.34
N ARG A 424 -53.17 -53.86 62.77
CA ARG A 424 -53.57 -52.74 63.63
C ARG A 424 -53.67 -51.43 62.81
N ASN A 425 -54.80 -50.75 62.99
CA ASN A 425 -55.09 -49.34 62.68
C ASN A 425 -55.22 -48.94 61.18
N SER A 426 -56.48 -48.99 60.72
CA SER A 426 -57.34 -47.89 60.21
C SER A 426 -56.82 -46.43 60.38
N LEU A 427 -57.30 -45.39 59.67
CA LEU A 427 -58.28 -45.19 58.57
C LEU A 427 -58.05 -43.78 57.91
N VAL A 428 -58.92 -43.37 56.97
CA VAL A 428 -59.17 -41.98 56.45
C VAL A 428 -58.21 -41.41 55.36
N SER A 429 -58.80 -40.58 54.47
CA SER A 429 -58.26 -39.86 53.28
C SER A 429 -59.08 -38.53 53.09
N PRO A 430 -59.02 -37.79 51.95
CA PRO A 430 -57.91 -37.25 51.16
C PRO A 430 -57.70 -35.74 51.50
N PRO A 431 -58.13 -34.64 50.79
CA PRO A 431 -58.57 -34.36 49.41
C PRO A 431 -57.53 -33.50 48.60
N MET A 432 -57.93 -32.45 47.86
CA MET A 432 -57.08 -31.57 47.00
C MET A 432 -57.64 -30.15 46.84
N SER A 433 -56.82 -29.21 46.32
CA SER A 433 -57.24 -28.09 45.45
C SER A 433 -56.03 -27.52 44.67
N GLN A 434 -56.19 -26.52 43.79
CA GLN A 434 -56.71 -26.54 42.40
C GLN A 434 -56.57 -25.12 41.80
N GLY A 435 -55.93 -24.99 40.64
CA GLY A 435 -56.00 -23.79 39.76
C GLY A 435 -55.17 -22.55 40.18
N ARG A 436 -54.95 -21.57 39.29
CA ARG A 436 -55.27 -21.49 37.84
C ARG A 436 -54.46 -20.37 37.15
N ASP A 437 -54.28 -20.47 35.84
CA ASP A 437 -53.57 -19.51 34.99
C ASP A 437 -54.36 -18.23 34.67
N ARG A 438 -53.65 -17.13 34.33
CA ARG A 438 -53.76 -16.47 33.01
C ARG A 438 -52.77 -15.30 32.81
N ALA A 439 -52.48 -15.03 31.54
CA ALA A 439 -51.78 -13.85 31.00
C ALA A 439 -52.62 -13.31 29.80
N PRO A 440 -52.08 -12.54 28.82
CA PRO A 440 -51.19 -11.38 28.85
C PRO A 440 -51.85 -10.14 28.18
N SER A 441 -51.10 -9.06 27.90
CA SER A 441 -51.45 -8.09 26.84
C SER A 441 -50.19 -7.50 26.17
N ALA A 442 -50.34 -6.86 25.00
CA ALA A 442 -49.23 -6.42 24.15
C ALA A 442 -49.43 -4.99 23.58
N GLY A 443 -48.34 -4.30 23.23
CA GLY A 443 -48.31 -2.97 22.62
C GLY A 443 -46.95 -2.68 21.94
N ARG A 444 -46.87 -1.70 21.02
CA ARG A 444 -45.75 -1.58 20.07
C ARG A 444 -45.30 -0.15 19.73
N LYS A 445 -43.96 0.00 19.60
CA LYS A 445 -43.17 0.92 18.75
C LYS A 445 -43.08 2.44 19.07
N ARG A 446 -41.83 2.93 18.96
CA ARG A 446 -41.27 4.15 18.29
C ARG A 446 -42.18 5.39 18.14
N GLY A 447 -41.73 6.63 18.38
CA GLY A 447 -40.38 7.15 18.70
C GLY A 447 -40.05 8.39 17.85
N ASN A 448 -39.14 9.27 18.27
CA ASN A 448 -38.69 10.41 17.47
C ASN A 448 -37.27 10.89 17.86
N LYS A 449 -36.53 11.51 16.92
CA LYS A 449 -35.25 12.21 17.17
C LYS A 449 -35.44 13.72 17.06
N VAL A 450 -34.68 14.48 17.85
CA VAL A 450 -34.49 15.93 17.68
C VAL A 450 -33.27 16.17 16.80
N VAL A 451 -33.31 17.20 15.95
CA VAL A 451 -32.16 17.68 15.15
C VAL A 451 -31.78 19.07 15.66
N ILE A 452 -30.48 19.33 15.74
CA ILE A 452 -29.89 20.60 16.17
C ILE A 452 -29.15 21.20 14.96
N PRO A 453 -29.32 22.49 14.63
CA PRO A 453 -28.54 23.12 13.57
C PRO A 453 -27.08 23.33 14.01
N LEU A 454 -26.15 23.12 13.08
CA LEU A 454 -24.71 23.38 13.27
C LEU A 454 -24.25 24.58 12.41
N PRO A 455 -23.20 25.30 12.81
CA PRO A 455 -22.80 26.55 12.18
C PRO A 455 -21.90 26.34 10.95
N MET A 456 -22.13 27.12 9.89
CA MET A 456 -21.20 27.26 8.77
C MET A 456 -20.08 28.26 9.15
N GLN A 457 -18.84 28.04 8.73
CA GLN A 457 -17.81 29.07 8.87
C GLN A 457 -18.03 30.21 7.86
N ASN A 458 -17.78 31.45 8.29
CA ASN A 458 -18.05 32.66 7.51
C ASN A 458 -16.81 33.01 6.69
N ILE A 459 -16.90 32.95 5.36
CA ILE A 459 -15.80 33.37 4.47
C ILE A 459 -15.55 34.87 4.68
N GLU A 460 -14.31 35.25 5.00
CA GLU A 460 -13.94 36.66 5.18
C GLU A 460 -13.86 37.41 3.84
N PRO A 461 -14.40 38.64 3.74
CA PRO A 461 -14.31 39.45 2.53
C PRO A 461 -12.93 40.09 2.42
N VAL A 462 -12.36 40.10 1.21
CA VAL A 462 -11.11 40.83 0.96
C VAL A 462 -11.37 42.32 0.83
N VAL A 463 -10.38 43.13 1.23
CA VAL A 463 -10.43 44.59 1.22
C VAL A 463 -9.11 45.19 0.72
N GLY A 464 -9.13 46.48 0.35
CA GLY A 464 -7.91 47.20 -0.04
C GLY A 464 -7.22 46.61 -1.28
N GLU A 465 -5.91 46.41 -1.18
CA GLU A 465 -5.04 45.96 -2.28
C GLU A 465 -5.31 44.50 -2.68
N GLU A 466 -5.56 43.60 -1.72
CA GLU A 466 -5.90 42.20 -2.01
C GLU A 466 -7.18 42.09 -2.86
N ALA A 467 -8.19 42.91 -2.57
CA ALA A 467 -9.41 42.97 -3.35
C ALA A 467 -9.18 43.45 -4.79
N GLN A 468 -8.23 44.36 -5.02
CA GLN A 468 -7.86 44.84 -6.36
C GLN A 468 -7.12 43.76 -7.15
N LEU A 469 -6.18 43.06 -6.51
CA LEU A 469 -5.46 41.94 -7.12
C LEU A 469 -6.39 40.77 -7.46
N LEU A 470 -7.28 40.39 -6.54
CA LEU A 470 -8.29 39.34 -6.79
C LEU A 470 -9.25 39.74 -7.91
N HIS A 471 -9.76 40.98 -7.90
CA HIS A 471 -10.64 41.47 -8.98
C HIS A 471 -9.95 41.44 -10.35
N LYS A 472 -8.68 41.85 -10.43
CA LYS A 472 -7.89 41.75 -11.65
C LYS A 472 -7.75 40.28 -12.11
N SER A 473 -7.37 39.38 -11.20
CA SER A 473 -7.18 37.96 -11.49
C SER A 473 -8.44 37.29 -12.03
N ILE A 474 -9.61 37.57 -11.42
CA ILE A 474 -10.92 37.08 -11.90
C ILE A 474 -11.19 37.58 -13.33
N LEU A 475 -10.97 38.86 -13.62
CA LEU A 475 -11.24 39.42 -14.95
C LEU A 475 -10.30 38.84 -16.02
N GLU A 476 -9.04 38.58 -15.70
CA GLU A 476 -8.08 37.94 -16.61
C GLU A 476 -8.46 36.47 -16.87
N ALA A 477 -8.79 35.70 -15.82
CA ALA A 477 -9.24 34.30 -15.94
C ALA A 477 -10.56 34.17 -16.71
N VAL A 478 -11.54 35.05 -16.47
CA VAL A 478 -12.82 35.07 -17.19
C VAL A 478 -12.65 35.47 -18.66
N LEU A 479 -11.78 36.43 -18.96
CA LEU A 479 -11.48 36.81 -20.35
C LEU A 479 -10.79 35.66 -21.11
N GLN A 480 -9.90 34.93 -20.45
CA GLN A 480 -9.26 33.73 -21.00
C GLN A 480 -10.28 32.60 -21.23
N ALA A 481 -11.17 32.32 -20.27
CA ALA A 481 -12.24 31.34 -20.41
C ALA A 481 -13.23 31.67 -21.55
N PHE A 482 -13.44 32.96 -21.83
CA PHE A 482 -14.22 33.42 -22.99
C PHE A 482 -13.43 33.51 -24.31
N GLY A 483 -12.14 33.15 -24.34
CA GLY A 483 -11.30 33.23 -25.54
C GLY A 483 -11.14 34.67 -26.06
N GLY A 484 -11.21 35.67 -25.19
CA GLY A 484 -11.15 37.10 -25.56
C GLY A 484 -12.48 37.73 -26.00
N ASP A 485 -13.62 37.02 -25.93
CA ASP A 485 -14.92 37.55 -26.38
C ASP A 485 -15.42 38.73 -25.52
N SER A 486 -15.22 39.95 -26.05
CA SER A 486 -15.67 41.21 -25.44
C SER A 486 -17.20 41.30 -25.22
N LYS A 487 -18.02 40.58 -25.99
CA LYS A 487 -19.49 40.54 -25.78
C LYS A 487 -19.83 39.68 -24.56
N LYS A 488 -19.21 38.50 -24.42
CA LYS A 488 -19.38 37.66 -23.21
C LYS A 488 -18.86 38.37 -21.97
N MET A 489 -17.70 39.04 -22.06
CA MET A 489 -17.14 39.85 -20.96
C MET A 489 -18.07 41.00 -20.51
N LYS A 490 -18.77 41.64 -21.45
CA LYS A 490 -19.82 42.64 -21.14
C LYS A 490 -21.08 42.00 -20.54
N SER A 491 -21.41 40.77 -20.89
CA SER A 491 -22.50 40.02 -20.25
C SER A 491 -22.15 39.66 -18.80
N PHE A 492 -20.93 39.16 -18.55
CA PHE A 492 -20.45 38.79 -17.23
C PHE A 492 -20.41 40.00 -16.28
N THR A 493 -19.79 41.11 -16.71
CA THR A 493 -19.72 42.36 -15.92
C THR A 493 -21.09 43.04 -15.72
N SER A 494 -22.10 42.66 -16.51
CA SER A 494 -23.50 43.06 -16.28
C SER A 494 -24.17 42.19 -15.20
N HIS A 495 -24.00 40.87 -15.24
CA HIS A 495 -24.59 39.95 -14.26
C HIS A 495 -23.97 40.05 -12.87
N THR A 496 -22.64 40.23 -12.75
CA THR A 496 -22.00 40.52 -11.46
C THR A 496 -22.54 41.82 -10.83
N ARG A 497 -22.76 42.87 -11.65
CA ARG A 497 -23.36 44.13 -11.19
C ARG A 497 -24.82 43.96 -10.78
N LYS A 498 -25.64 43.22 -11.55
CA LYS A 498 -27.02 42.91 -11.18
C LYS A 498 -27.08 42.21 -9.83
N TYR A 499 -26.23 41.21 -9.61
CA TYR A 499 -26.20 40.44 -8.37
C TYR A 499 -25.76 41.29 -7.17
N GLY A 500 -24.66 42.05 -7.29
CA GLY A 500 -24.21 42.97 -6.23
C GLY A 500 -25.27 44.03 -5.85
N ASN A 501 -26.07 44.45 -6.82
CA ASN A 501 -27.18 45.41 -6.67
C ASN A 501 -28.55 44.75 -6.37
N GLU A 502 -28.61 43.47 -5.98
CA GLU A 502 -29.85 42.74 -5.61
C GLU A 502 -30.91 42.63 -6.72
N GLN A 503 -30.51 42.81 -7.99
CA GLN A 503 -31.42 42.74 -9.16
C GLN A 503 -31.67 41.32 -9.67
N ILE A 504 -30.91 40.34 -9.17
CA ILE A 504 -31.06 38.90 -9.39
C ILE A 504 -30.67 38.15 -8.12
N THR A 505 -31.26 36.98 -7.88
CA THR A 505 -30.92 36.11 -6.74
C THR A 505 -29.57 35.43 -6.93
N ALA A 506 -29.04 34.86 -5.83
CA ALA A 506 -27.81 34.05 -5.88
C ALA A 506 -27.98 32.80 -6.79
N HIS A 507 -29.16 32.19 -6.80
CA HIS A 507 -29.44 31.02 -7.63
C HIS A 507 -29.53 31.39 -9.12
N GLU A 508 -30.18 32.50 -9.48
CA GLU A 508 -30.19 33.00 -10.87
C GLU A 508 -28.79 33.43 -11.35
N PHE A 509 -28.01 34.08 -10.49
CA PHE A 509 -26.63 34.44 -10.84
C PHE A 509 -25.75 33.19 -11.01
N TYR A 510 -25.91 32.18 -10.13
CA TYR A 510 -25.20 30.91 -10.25
C TYR A 510 -25.61 30.12 -11.52
N GLN A 511 -26.90 30.08 -11.87
CA GLN A 511 -27.38 29.53 -13.14
C GLN A 511 -26.75 30.24 -14.35
N TYR A 512 -26.59 31.56 -14.30
CA TYR A 512 -25.86 32.30 -15.34
C TYR A 512 -24.39 31.86 -15.45
N LEU A 513 -23.71 31.60 -14.33
CA LEU A 513 -22.33 31.11 -14.33
C LEU A 513 -22.22 29.69 -14.91
N THR A 514 -23.07 28.75 -14.50
CA THR A 514 -23.07 27.36 -15.03
C THR A 514 -23.55 27.26 -16.49
N ALA A 515 -24.28 28.25 -16.99
CA ALA A 515 -24.60 28.39 -18.41
C ALA A 515 -23.50 29.10 -19.23
N SER A 516 -22.50 29.71 -18.57
CA SER A 516 -21.44 30.51 -19.22
C SER A 516 -20.05 29.87 -19.17
N PHE A 517 -19.79 28.97 -18.23
CA PHE A 517 -18.48 28.36 -17.99
C PHE A 517 -18.61 26.88 -17.56
N GLU A 518 -17.53 26.11 -17.76
CA GLU A 518 -17.44 24.73 -17.29
C GLU A 518 -17.55 24.60 -15.75
N PRO A 519 -18.11 23.50 -15.21
CA PRO A 519 -18.32 23.34 -13.77
C PRO A 519 -17.06 23.56 -12.90
N ASP A 520 -15.91 23.03 -13.35
CA ASP A 520 -14.63 23.16 -12.64
C ASP A 520 -14.05 24.59 -12.70
N PHE A 521 -14.57 25.45 -13.58
CA PHE A 521 -14.27 26.88 -13.58
C PHE A 521 -15.24 27.64 -12.66
N VAL A 522 -16.55 27.34 -12.73
CA VAL A 522 -17.57 27.93 -11.83
C VAL A 522 -17.24 27.66 -10.36
N GLY A 523 -16.84 26.43 -10.02
CA GLY A 523 -16.51 26.04 -8.66
C GLY A 523 -15.35 26.83 -8.04
N ARG A 524 -14.35 27.24 -8.85
CA ARG A 524 -13.26 28.14 -8.41
C ARG A 524 -13.66 29.61 -8.43
N LEU A 525 -14.41 30.02 -9.45
CA LEU A 525 -14.85 31.39 -9.65
C LEU A 525 -15.82 31.88 -8.55
N VAL A 526 -16.71 31.01 -8.06
CA VAL A 526 -17.74 31.38 -7.08
C VAL A 526 -17.17 31.79 -5.70
N PRO A 527 -16.24 31.02 -5.08
CA PRO A 527 -15.53 31.47 -3.87
C PRO A 527 -14.80 32.80 -4.04
N ASP A 528 -14.11 33.01 -5.16
CA ASP A 528 -13.39 34.27 -5.42
C ASP A 528 -14.34 35.45 -5.63
N LEU A 529 -15.47 35.25 -6.32
CA LEU A 529 -16.54 36.24 -6.41
C LEU A 529 -17.20 36.51 -5.05
N ALA A 530 -17.36 35.49 -4.20
CA ALA A 530 -17.87 35.66 -2.84
C ALA A 530 -16.90 36.49 -1.98
N ARG A 531 -15.59 36.24 -2.04
CA ARG A 531 -14.58 37.03 -1.29
C ARG A 531 -14.61 38.53 -1.64
N LEU A 532 -15.03 38.92 -2.84
CA LEU A 532 -15.20 40.34 -3.22
C LEU A 532 -16.47 41.01 -2.64
N LEU A 533 -17.45 40.26 -2.12
CA LEU A 533 -18.70 40.79 -1.58
C LEU A 533 -18.55 41.13 -0.09
N GLN A 534 -18.62 42.42 0.25
CA GLN A 534 -18.55 42.89 1.65
C GLN A 534 -19.76 42.40 2.47
N ASP A 535 -20.91 42.26 1.83
CA ASP A 535 -22.17 41.77 2.38
C ASP A 535 -22.12 40.26 2.68
N SER A 536 -22.30 39.89 3.94
CA SER A 536 -22.24 38.49 4.39
C SER A 536 -23.43 37.65 3.94
N GLU A 537 -24.63 38.21 3.81
CA GLU A 537 -25.80 37.42 3.37
C GLU A 537 -25.65 37.03 1.91
N LYS A 538 -25.13 37.95 1.07
CA LYS A 538 -24.78 37.67 -0.33
C LYS A 538 -23.68 36.61 -0.43
N ARG A 539 -22.61 36.69 0.39
CA ARG A 539 -21.56 35.63 0.42
C ARG A 539 -22.15 34.26 0.70
N HIS A 540 -22.89 34.10 1.79
CA HIS A 540 -23.47 32.79 2.14
C HIS A 540 -24.47 32.31 1.09
N ALA A 541 -25.34 33.18 0.57
CA ALA A 541 -26.32 32.80 -0.46
C ALA A 541 -25.65 32.30 -1.76
N LEU A 542 -24.54 32.92 -2.20
CA LEU A 542 -23.81 32.47 -3.38
C LEU A 542 -23.07 31.14 -3.16
N ILE A 543 -22.50 30.95 -1.97
CA ILE A 543 -21.83 29.70 -1.59
C ILE A 543 -22.83 28.55 -1.40
N ILE A 544 -24.02 28.82 -0.85
CA ILE A 544 -25.11 27.84 -0.74
C ILE A 544 -25.56 27.38 -2.14
N ALA A 545 -25.74 28.29 -3.10
CA ALA A 545 -26.10 27.93 -4.48
C ALA A 545 -25.05 27.02 -5.18
N LEU A 546 -23.76 27.18 -4.84
CA LEU A 546 -22.70 26.26 -5.25
C LEU A 546 -22.82 24.89 -4.54
N CYS A 547 -22.99 24.88 -3.23
CA CYS A 547 -23.06 23.64 -2.44
C CYS A 547 -24.31 22.79 -2.73
N GLU A 548 -25.47 23.42 -2.96
CA GLU A 548 -26.73 22.74 -3.33
C GLU A 548 -26.65 22.03 -4.69
N SER A 549 -25.80 22.52 -5.60
CA SER A 549 -25.69 22.03 -6.97
C SER A 549 -24.44 21.18 -7.24
N ALA A 550 -23.39 21.32 -6.42
CA ALA A 550 -22.14 20.56 -6.52
C ALA A 550 -21.65 20.12 -5.12
N PRO A 551 -22.16 18.99 -4.57
CA PRO A 551 -21.95 18.59 -3.17
C PRO A 551 -20.48 18.47 -2.72
N GLY A 552 -19.54 18.24 -3.64
CA GLY A 552 -18.10 18.19 -3.33
C GLY A 552 -17.51 19.52 -2.83
N TRP A 553 -18.14 20.66 -3.13
CA TRP A 553 -17.62 21.99 -2.79
C TRP A 553 -17.85 22.42 -1.34
N ALA A 554 -18.68 21.71 -0.57
CA ALA A 554 -18.90 21.98 0.86
C ALA A 554 -17.58 22.01 1.66
N LYS A 555 -16.63 21.11 1.32
CA LYS A 555 -15.29 21.04 1.94
C LYS A 555 -14.47 22.33 1.83
N PHE A 556 -14.74 23.20 0.86
CA PHE A 556 -14.02 24.48 0.68
C PHE A 556 -14.72 25.68 1.34
N ALA A 557 -15.95 25.52 1.83
CA ALA A 557 -16.70 26.59 2.49
C ALA A 557 -16.58 26.58 4.03
N GLY A 558 -15.83 25.63 4.62
CA GLY A 558 -15.76 25.44 6.07
C GLY A 558 -17.11 24.97 6.64
N LEU A 559 -17.69 23.96 5.99
CA LEU A 559 -19.07 23.49 6.13
C LEU A 559 -19.15 21.99 6.46
#